data_AF-A0A2N4XIQ3-F1
#
_entry.id   AF-A0A2N4XIQ3-F1
#
_cell.length_a   1.000
_cell.length_b   1.000
_cell.length_c   1.000
_cell.angle_alpha   90.00
_cell.angle_beta   90.00
_cell.angle_gamma   90.00
#
_symmetry.space_group_name_H-M   'P 1'
#
loop_
_entity.id
_entity.type
_entity.pdbx_description
1 polymer ?
#
loop_
_entity_poly.entity_id
_entity_poly.type
_entity_poly.pdbx_seq_one_letter_code
_entity_poly.pdbx_strand_id
1 'polypeptide(L)'
;MKKTLLLSATLLFFQTLALAQGIMWEPTIETAFAKAKAQNKPVFVECYHPSCPICMKLEPTLKDNEVGRFYNQNFINFKLNLSDARQVKFLNDKKIYLLSYPLFLFFDNNQNIIYLNDPINTPGSLIQHGKTALDPERQTANAWKKYQAGTRDVNSMIDLSYQYRLTRDTTRNLRIANDLYAVYPKDKLGSKESWAIAKKCVMDMDNGFAEFWMKNLGTARKYEGEDGHAGNETNAMALLIQMAIYSPKASKYSMAKVNKIKQYMTLVGAGQYITSNTWHIEAQAMIREQGQDKAFTFIQNQVSQTKQPQMLVYYVTFYNNNFPDGKYASQVRNWLNIAQPQLSSAQDLTNYRYESARLYKKAGDKAKAKQEIAQAKTTLGNARANAKDANSRNVVESLSKNIDKLAAEVN
;
A
#
# COMPACT_ATOMS: atom_id res chain seq x y z
N MET A 1 3.39 56.82 65.77
CA MET A 1 3.85 57.51 64.53
C MET A 1 4.88 56.62 63.83
N LYS A 2 4.76 56.49 62.49
CA LYS A 2 5.70 55.90 61.50
C LYS A 2 5.75 54.35 61.46
N LYS A 3 5.09 53.66 60.50
CA LYS A 3 5.37 53.47 59.04
C LYS A 3 6.45 52.41 58.79
N THR A 4 6.08 51.16 58.39
CA THR A 4 6.19 50.54 57.03
C THR A 4 7.63 50.46 56.49
N LEU A 5 8.17 49.37 55.91
CA LEU A 5 7.67 48.54 54.80
C LEU A 5 8.38 47.16 54.78
N LEU A 6 7.63 46.09 54.46
CA LEU A 6 8.17 44.89 53.82
C LEU A 6 8.26 45.13 52.31
N LEU A 7 9.43 44.90 51.70
CA LEU A 7 9.60 44.85 50.25
C LEU A 7 9.55 43.39 49.79
N SER A 8 8.40 42.95 49.27
CA SER A 8 8.26 41.71 48.50
C SER A 8 8.55 42.01 47.03
N ALA A 9 9.70 41.57 46.53
CA ALA A 9 10.06 41.66 45.12
C ALA A 9 9.41 40.51 44.33
N THR A 10 8.21 40.73 43.81
CA THR A 10 7.58 39.83 42.83
C THR A 10 8.14 40.15 41.45
N LEU A 11 9.07 39.33 40.98
CA LEU A 11 9.64 39.41 39.62
C LEU A 11 8.57 38.92 38.61
N LEU A 12 7.85 39.85 37.98
CA LEU A 12 6.97 39.57 36.86
C LEU A 12 7.81 39.17 35.63
N PHE A 13 7.84 37.86 35.33
CA PHE A 13 8.34 37.32 34.07
C PHE A 13 7.35 37.69 32.94
N PHE A 14 7.50 38.88 32.37
CA PHE A 14 6.88 39.22 31.09
C PHE A 14 7.63 38.46 29.99
N GLN A 15 7.14 37.27 29.63
CA GLN A 15 7.55 36.64 28.37
C GLN A 15 6.98 37.49 27.23
N THR A 16 7.88 38.09 26.46
CA THR A 16 7.54 38.71 25.19
C THR A 16 7.00 37.62 24.26
N LEU A 17 5.68 37.54 24.13
CA LEU A 17 5.04 36.82 23.04
C LEU A 17 5.41 37.57 21.75
N ALA A 18 6.52 37.16 21.13
CA ALA A 18 6.71 37.41 19.72
C ALA A 18 5.47 36.87 19.01
N LEU A 19 4.64 37.76 18.46
CA LEU A 19 3.52 37.37 17.61
C LEU A 19 4.12 36.78 16.33
N ALA A 20 4.46 35.49 16.37
CA ALA A 20 4.86 34.75 15.19
C ALA A 20 3.72 34.85 14.17
N GLN A 21 4.05 35.29 12.96
CA GLN A 21 3.12 35.23 11.83
C GLN A 21 2.98 33.75 11.43
N GLY A 22 1.82 33.16 11.70
CA GLY A 22 1.52 31.77 11.34
C GLY A 22 2.08 30.70 12.26
N ILE A 23 2.04 29.46 11.77
CA ILE A 23 2.57 28.28 12.48
C ILE A 23 4.09 28.34 12.53
N MET A 24 4.65 28.10 13.73
CA MET A 24 6.08 27.93 13.97
C MET A 24 6.46 26.47 13.75
N TRP A 25 7.43 26.25 12.87
CA TRP A 25 7.85 24.92 12.42
C TRP A 25 9.22 24.56 12.99
N GLU A 26 9.32 23.36 13.52
CA GLU A 26 10.59 22.78 13.95
C GLU A 26 11.46 22.38 12.74
N PRO A 27 12.79 22.46 12.84
CA PRO A 27 13.68 22.22 11.71
C PRO A 27 13.79 20.74 11.33
N THR A 28 13.54 19.83 12.28
CA THR A 28 13.59 18.38 12.06
C THR A 28 12.47 17.69 12.84
N ILE A 29 12.06 16.52 12.35
CA ILE A 29 11.04 15.69 13.00
C ILE A 29 11.55 15.17 14.36
N GLU A 30 12.85 14.91 14.49
CA GLU A 30 13.50 14.52 15.74
C GLU A 30 13.41 15.63 16.78
N THR A 31 13.70 16.88 16.40
CA THR A 31 13.56 18.04 17.29
C THR A 31 12.10 18.24 17.70
N ALA A 32 11.16 18.05 16.77
CA ALA A 32 9.73 18.15 17.06
C ALA A 32 9.30 17.16 18.15
N PHE A 33 9.65 15.88 18.01
CA PHE A 33 9.30 14.87 19.00
C PHE A 33 10.06 15.00 20.33
N ALA A 34 11.31 15.45 20.31
CA ALA A 34 12.06 15.74 21.53
C ALA A 34 11.38 16.86 22.35
N LYS A 35 10.98 17.96 21.69
CA LYS A 35 10.24 19.05 22.33
C LYS A 35 8.85 18.62 22.78
N ALA A 36 8.15 17.83 21.97
CA ALA A 36 6.82 17.30 22.30
C ALA A 36 6.84 16.48 23.59
N LYS A 37 7.86 15.63 23.76
CA LYS A 37 8.07 14.85 24.98
C LYS A 37 8.40 15.73 26.17
N ALA A 38 9.27 16.73 26.01
CA ALA A 38 9.65 17.65 27.09
C ALA A 38 8.48 18.54 27.56
N GLN A 39 7.61 18.96 26.63
CA GLN A 39 6.49 19.87 26.92
C GLN A 39 5.16 19.14 27.14
N ASN A 40 5.14 17.81 27.01
CA ASN A 40 3.93 16.98 27.03
C ASN A 40 2.84 17.48 26.05
N LYS A 41 3.25 17.82 24.82
CA LYS A 41 2.34 18.28 23.74
C LYS A 41 2.31 17.28 22.59
N PRO A 42 1.18 17.16 21.86
CA PRO A 42 1.14 16.42 20.61
C PRO A 42 1.96 17.10 19.51
N VAL A 43 2.28 16.34 18.46
CA VAL A 43 2.98 16.82 17.26
C VAL A 43 2.01 16.93 16.10
N PHE A 44 1.97 18.10 15.46
CA PHE A 44 1.30 18.30 14.18
C PHE A 44 2.33 18.19 13.05
N VAL A 45 2.03 17.36 12.05
CA VAL A 45 2.85 17.21 10.84
C VAL A 45 2.00 17.53 9.61
N GLU A 46 2.44 18.52 8.85
CA GLU A 46 1.89 18.81 7.52
C GLU A 46 2.76 18.11 6.47
N CYS A 47 2.19 17.14 5.75
CA CYS A 47 2.87 16.44 4.65
C CYS A 47 2.58 17.17 3.34
N TYR A 48 3.62 17.69 2.68
CA TYR A 48 3.48 18.50 1.47
C TYR A 48 4.54 18.17 0.43
N HIS A 49 4.28 18.56 -0.82
CA HIS A 49 5.29 18.56 -1.87
C HIS A 49 5.49 20.00 -2.39
N PRO A 50 6.73 20.49 -2.55
CA PRO A 50 7.02 21.87 -2.94
C PRO A 50 6.37 22.28 -4.28
N SER A 51 6.29 21.35 -5.22
CA SER A 51 5.69 21.56 -6.55
C SER A 51 4.21 21.18 -6.63
N CYS A 52 3.51 21.00 -5.50
CA CYS A 52 2.08 20.68 -5.49
C CYS A 52 1.22 21.95 -5.47
N PRO A 53 0.39 22.22 -6.49
CA PRO A 53 -0.44 23.43 -6.53
C PRO A 53 -1.42 23.55 -5.36
N ILE A 54 -1.97 22.43 -4.87
CA ILE A 54 -2.90 22.43 -3.73
C ILE A 54 -2.15 22.75 -2.43
N CYS A 55 -0.94 22.21 -2.23
CA CYS A 55 -0.10 22.57 -1.08
C CYS A 55 0.26 24.06 -1.10
N MET A 56 0.65 24.60 -2.26
CA MET A 56 0.98 26.03 -2.39
C MET A 56 -0.21 26.94 -2.05
N LYS A 57 -1.44 26.54 -2.42
CA LYS A 57 -2.66 27.28 -2.07
C LYS A 57 -2.98 27.26 -0.57
N LEU A 58 -2.48 26.27 0.17
CA LEU A 58 -2.68 26.11 1.61
C LEU A 58 -1.73 27.00 2.44
N GLU A 59 -0.55 27.33 1.91
CA GLU A 59 0.48 28.13 2.62
C GLU A 59 -0.03 29.43 3.24
N PRO A 60 -0.85 30.27 2.56
CA PRO A 60 -1.36 31.50 3.16
C PRO A 60 -2.20 31.24 4.42
N THR A 61 -2.98 30.16 4.42
CA THR A 61 -3.83 29.78 5.57
C THR A 61 -3.00 29.21 6.72
N LEU A 62 -1.89 28.51 6.45
CA LEU A 62 -0.92 28.11 7.48
C LEU A 62 -0.17 29.32 8.09
N LYS A 63 -0.10 30.43 7.36
CA LYS A 63 0.49 31.70 7.80
C LYS A 63 -0.50 32.63 8.49
N ASP A 64 -1.78 32.26 8.55
CA ASP A 64 -2.80 33.02 9.24
C ASP A 64 -2.51 33.12 10.75
N ASN A 65 -2.79 34.29 11.34
CA ASN A 65 -2.45 34.57 12.73
C ASN A 65 -3.28 33.76 13.73
N GLU A 66 -4.56 33.49 13.43
CA GLU A 66 -5.41 32.69 14.32
C GLU A 66 -5.00 31.21 14.26
N VAL A 67 -4.71 30.72 13.05
CA VAL A 67 -4.18 29.38 12.84
C VAL A 67 -2.85 29.23 13.57
N GLY A 68 -1.91 30.15 13.35
CA GLY A 68 -0.62 30.16 14.02
C GLY A 68 -0.75 30.13 15.55
N ARG A 69 -1.56 31.03 16.12
CA ARG A 69 -1.79 31.08 17.57
C ARG A 69 -2.31 29.76 18.11
N PHE A 70 -3.33 29.19 17.47
CA PHE A 70 -3.92 27.92 17.91
C PHE A 70 -2.92 26.77 17.84
N TYR A 71 -2.23 26.60 16.71
CA TYR A 71 -1.32 25.49 16.52
C TYR A 71 -0.07 25.60 17.39
N ASN A 72 0.53 26.79 17.51
CA ASN A 72 1.73 27.01 18.34
C ASN A 72 1.42 26.84 19.84
N GLN A 73 0.19 27.15 20.27
CA GLN A 73 -0.23 26.92 21.65
C GLN A 73 -0.36 25.42 21.96
N ASN A 74 -0.98 24.65 21.06
CA ASN A 74 -1.44 23.30 21.35
C ASN A 74 -0.53 22.18 20.84
N PHE A 75 0.33 22.44 19.87
CA PHE A 75 1.16 21.43 19.20
C PHE A 75 2.62 21.87 19.10
N ILE A 76 3.49 20.88 18.93
CA ILE A 76 4.78 21.08 18.28
C ILE A 76 4.61 20.79 16.79
N ASN A 77 4.98 21.71 15.91
CA ASN A 77 4.64 21.61 14.49
C ASN A 77 5.86 21.28 13.63
N PHE A 78 5.67 20.44 12.60
CA PHE A 78 6.69 20.12 11.61
C PHE A 78 6.09 20.06 10.20
N LYS A 79 6.84 20.52 9.18
CA LYS A 79 6.49 20.32 7.78
C LYS A 79 7.33 19.19 7.20
N LEU A 80 6.68 18.13 6.75
CA LEU A 80 7.32 17.00 6.10
C LEU A 80 7.30 17.21 4.58
N ASN A 81 8.46 17.50 4.03
CA ASN A 81 8.68 17.63 2.59
C ASN A 81 8.80 16.25 1.92
N LEU A 82 7.83 15.90 1.10
CA LEU A 82 7.78 14.64 0.35
C LEU A 82 8.84 14.51 -0.74
N SER A 83 9.54 15.59 -1.11
CA SER A 83 10.69 15.54 -2.02
C SER A 83 12.00 15.18 -1.31
N ASP A 84 12.06 15.21 0.03
CA ASP A 84 13.24 14.82 0.80
C ASP A 84 13.11 13.38 1.30
N ALA A 85 13.84 12.46 0.66
CA ALA A 85 13.81 11.03 1.00
C ALA A 85 14.17 10.74 2.47
N ARG A 86 14.95 11.61 3.13
CA ARG A 86 15.29 11.47 4.55
C ARG A 86 14.08 11.71 5.44
N GLN A 87 13.23 12.67 5.07
CA GLN A 87 12.00 12.96 5.80
C GLN A 87 10.91 11.93 5.50
N VAL A 88 10.80 11.47 4.25
CA VAL A 88 9.88 10.38 3.87
C VAL A 88 10.20 9.08 4.59
N LYS A 89 11.46 8.85 4.96
CA LYS A 89 11.86 7.69 5.78
C LYS A 89 11.05 7.58 7.07
N PHE A 90 10.71 8.70 7.71
CA PHE A 90 9.85 8.70 8.92
C PHE A 90 8.48 8.05 8.65
N LEU A 91 7.82 8.41 7.54
CA LEU A 91 6.54 7.82 7.15
C LEU A 91 6.69 6.32 6.87
N ASN A 92 7.75 5.93 6.16
CA ASN A 92 8.03 4.53 5.83
C ASN A 92 8.27 3.67 7.08
N ASP A 93 9.07 4.16 8.03
CA ASP A 93 9.35 3.47 9.30
C ASP A 93 8.06 3.29 10.13
N LYS A 94 7.14 4.25 10.05
CA LYS A 94 5.80 4.21 10.67
C LYS A 94 4.76 3.47 9.82
N LYS A 95 5.13 2.96 8.65
CA LYS A 95 4.24 2.28 7.69
C LYS A 95 3.05 3.14 7.24
N ILE A 96 3.25 4.46 7.18
CA ILE A 96 2.25 5.42 6.70
C ILE A 96 2.43 5.59 5.19
N TYR A 97 1.36 5.28 4.46
CA TYR A 97 1.26 5.46 3.01
C TYR A 97 0.26 6.58 2.73
N LEU A 98 0.69 7.64 2.05
CA LEU A 98 -0.16 8.77 1.70
C LEU A 98 -0.91 8.48 0.39
N LEU A 99 -2.24 8.62 0.40
CA LEU A 99 -3.06 8.53 -0.82
C LEU A 99 -3.05 9.84 -1.63
N SER A 100 -2.91 10.96 -0.93
CA SER A 100 -2.94 12.32 -1.46
C SER A 100 -2.13 13.23 -0.56
N TYR A 101 -1.74 14.39 -1.09
CA TYR A 101 -1.16 15.48 -0.33
C TYR A 101 -1.73 16.82 -0.84
N PRO A 102 -1.88 17.84 0.03
CA PRO A 102 -1.42 17.89 1.42
C PRO A 102 -2.21 16.96 2.36
N LEU A 103 -1.54 16.42 3.39
CA LEU A 103 -2.19 15.63 4.46
C LEU A 103 -1.74 16.13 5.82
N PHE A 104 -2.67 16.24 6.76
CA PHE A 104 -2.37 16.53 8.16
C PHE A 104 -2.32 15.26 8.98
N LEU A 105 -1.21 15.06 9.68
CA LEU A 105 -0.99 13.97 10.61
C LEU A 105 -0.81 14.54 12.02
N PHE A 106 -1.49 13.98 13.00
CA PHE A 106 -1.34 14.35 14.40
C PHE A 106 -0.85 13.15 15.19
N PHE A 107 0.20 13.36 15.97
CA PHE A 107 0.82 12.33 16.79
C PHE A 107 0.79 12.70 18.27
N ASP A 108 0.70 11.70 19.14
CA ASP A 108 1.04 11.88 20.55
C ASP A 108 2.57 12.06 20.73
N ASN A 109 2.99 12.33 21.96
CA ASN A 109 4.42 12.47 22.32
C ASN A 109 5.22 11.14 22.28
N ASN A 110 4.54 10.01 22.05
CA ASN A 110 5.12 8.69 21.84
C ASN A 110 5.14 8.30 20.35
N GLN A 111 4.86 9.24 19.45
CA GLN A 111 4.83 9.06 18.00
C GLN A 111 3.75 8.08 17.52
N ASN A 112 2.65 7.91 18.25
CA ASN A 112 1.47 7.21 17.78
C ASN A 112 0.53 8.20 17.07
N ILE A 113 -0.04 7.81 15.93
CA ILE A 113 -1.06 8.64 15.27
C ILE A 113 -2.30 8.68 16.14
N ILE A 114 -2.74 9.90 16.47
CA ILE A 114 -3.96 10.15 17.22
C ILE A 114 -5.10 10.67 16.34
N TYR A 115 -4.77 11.31 15.21
CA TYR A 115 -5.74 11.79 14.24
C TYR A 115 -5.06 12.09 12.89
N LEU A 116 -5.82 12.08 11.80
CA LEU A 116 -5.38 12.55 10.49
C LEU A 116 -6.57 13.05 9.66
N ASN A 117 -6.31 13.96 8.73
CA ASN A 117 -7.30 14.38 7.74
C ASN A 117 -6.65 15.12 6.57
N ASP A 118 -7.37 15.20 5.44
CA ASP A 118 -7.03 16.14 4.37
C ASP A 118 -7.45 17.55 4.80
N PRO A 119 -6.62 18.59 4.55
CA PRO A 119 -6.97 19.94 4.96
C PRO A 119 -8.03 20.55 4.04
N ILE A 120 -9.03 21.19 4.65
CA ILE A 120 -9.91 22.13 3.95
C ILE A 120 -9.29 23.52 4.08
N ASN A 121 -8.98 24.17 2.96
CA ASN A 121 -8.19 25.40 2.90
C ASN A 121 -8.92 26.66 3.42
N THR A 122 -9.23 26.68 4.72
CA THR A 122 -9.83 27.81 5.44
C THR A 122 -9.30 27.84 6.88
N PRO A 123 -9.05 29.01 7.49
CA PRO A 123 -8.56 29.09 8.87
C PRO A 123 -9.41 28.30 9.87
N GLY A 124 -10.74 28.46 9.77
CA GLY A 124 -11.69 27.78 10.65
C GLY A 124 -11.63 26.26 10.55
N SER A 125 -11.47 25.70 9.35
CA SER A 125 -11.36 24.24 9.19
C SER A 125 -10.04 23.71 9.72
N LEU A 126 -8.92 24.41 9.52
CA LEU A 126 -7.63 24.03 10.10
C LEU A 126 -7.71 23.97 11.63
N ILE A 127 -8.24 25.04 12.25
CA ILE A 127 -8.47 25.07 13.70
C ILE A 127 -9.38 23.92 14.14
N GLN A 128 -10.44 23.61 13.37
CA GLN A 128 -11.33 22.50 13.68
C GLN A 128 -10.62 21.14 13.62
N HIS A 129 -9.75 20.90 12.62
CA HIS A 129 -8.94 19.67 12.58
C HIS A 129 -8.06 19.53 13.82
N GLY A 130 -7.39 20.61 14.23
CA GLY A 130 -6.58 20.60 15.45
C GLY A 130 -7.42 20.40 16.71
N LYS A 131 -8.61 20.99 16.82
CA LYS A 131 -9.55 20.70 17.93
C LYS A 131 -9.95 19.23 17.97
N THR A 132 -10.28 18.63 16.82
CA THR A 132 -10.60 17.20 16.73
C THR A 132 -9.42 16.32 17.16
N ALA A 133 -8.18 16.69 16.80
CA ALA A 133 -6.99 15.96 17.24
C ALA A 133 -6.78 16.00 18.76
N LEU A 134 -7.20 17.08 19.42
CA LEU A 134 -7.11 17.27 20.86
C LEU A 134 -8.27 16.63 21.64
N ASP A 135 -9.38 16.30 20.97
CA ASP A 135 -10.54 15.66 21.60
C ASP A 135 -10.25 14.15 21.83
N PRO A 136 -10.08 13.69 23.10
CA PRO A 136 -9.78 12.30 23.38
C PRO A 136 -10.84 11.33 22.84
N GLU A 137 -12.09 11.76 22.73
CA GLU A 137 -13.21 10.94 22.26
C GLU A 137 -13.17 10.69 20.74
N ARG A 138 -12.42 11.53 20.02
CA ARG A 138 -12.21 11.48 18.56
C ARG A 138 -10.86 10.88 18.16
N GLN A 139 -9.92 10.77 19.10
CA GLN A 139 -8.63 10.15 18.83
C GLN A 139 -8.79 8.68 18.43
N THR A 140 -7.96 8.22 17.50
CA THR A 140 -8.07 6.90 16.86
C THR A 140 -8.26 5.77 17.85
N ALA A 141 -7.46 5.73 18.92
CA ALA A 141 -7.48 4.63 19.88
C ALA A 141 -8.84 4.51 20.59
N ASN A 142 -9.46 5.64 20.95
CA ASN A 142 -10.75 5.66 21.61
C ASN A 142 -11.90 5.47 20.61
N ALA A 143 -11.81 6.06 19.42
CA ALA A 143 -12.73 5.78 18.32
C ALA A 143 -12.77 4.27 17.99
N TRP A 144 -11.60 3.63 17.94
CA TRP A 144 -11.47 2.18 17.74
C TRP A 144 -12.13 1.39 18.87
N LYS A 145 -11.88 1.75 20.14
CA LYS A 145 -12.55 1.10 21.29
C LYS A 145 -14.08 1.20 21.21
N LYS A 146 -14.63 2.37 20.87
CA LYS A 146 -16.07 2.56 20.68
C LYS A 146 -16.62 1.71 19.54
N TYR A 147 -15.91 1.66 18.42
CA TYR A 147 -16.27 0.79 17.30
C TYR A 147 -16.29 -0.69 17.72
N GLN A 148 -15.30 -1.14 18.49
CA GLN A 148 -15.27 -2.50 19.06
C GLN A 148 -16.43 -2.75 20.04
N ALA A 149 -16.86 -1.73 20.78
CA ALA A 149 -18.00 -1.80 21.70
C ALA A 149 -19.37 -1.76 21.00
N GLY A 150 -19.42 -1.65 19.67
CA GLY A 150 -20.66 -1.70 18.89
C GLY A 150 -21.15 -0.36 18.35
N THR A 151 -20.48 0.76 18.65
CA THR A 151 -20.84 2.05 18.07
C THR A 151 -20.65 2.03 16.55
N ARG A 152 -21.64 2.53 15.80
CA ARG A 152 -21.65 2.59 14.33
C ARG A 152 -21.93 4.01 13.83
N ASP A 153 -21.23 4.99 14.39
CA ASP A 153 -21.24 6.36 13.87
C ASP A 153 -20.52 6.41 12.51
N VAL A 154 -21.20 6.94 11.49
CA VAL A 154 -20.71 6.96 10.10
C VAL A 154 -19.41 7.75 9.98
N ASN A 155 -19.35 8.95 10.55
CA ASN A 155 -18.17 9.82 10.46
C ASN A 155 -16.95 9.18 11.15
N SER A 156 -17.13 8.65 12.36
CA SER A 156 -16.07 7.95 13.09
C SER A 156 -15.55 6.73 12.31
N MET A 157 -16.42 6.01 11.60
CA MET A 157 -16.00 4.88 10.77
C MET A 157 -15.29 5.32 9.49
N ILE A 158 -15.68 6.45 8.88
CA ILE A 158 -14.95 7.05 7.76
C ILE A 158 -13.52 7.39 8.21
N ASP A 159 -13.37 8.10 9.33
CA ASP A 159 -12.06 8.49 9.87
C ASP A 159 -11.19 7.27 10.18
N LEU A 160 -11.73 6.27 10.90
CA LEU A 160 -11.02 5.03 11.20
C LEU A 160 -10.64 4.25 9.94
N SER A 161 -11.56 4.11 8.99
CA SER A 161 -11.30 3.37 7.75
C SER A 161 -10.21 4.05 6.94
N TYR A 162 -10.29 5.37 6.78
CA TYR A 162 -9.27 6.14 6.07
C TYR A 162 -7.91 6.02 6.76
N GLN A 163 -7.87 6.16 8.09
CA GLN A 163 -6.64 6.01 8.84
C GLN A 163 -6.02 4.63 8.70
N TYR A 164 -6.79 3.55 8.88
CA TYR A 164 -6.24 2.20 8.76
C TYR A 164 -5.81 1.85 7.34
N ARG A 165 -6.37 2.51 6.32
CA ARG A 165 -5.82 2.43 4.96
C ARG A 165 -4.46 3.09 4.88
N LEU A 166 -4.30 4.31 5.40
CA LEU A 166 -3.03 5.04 5.38
C LEU A 166 -1.96 4.32 6.22
N THR A 167 -2.30 3.71 7.35
CA THR A 167 -1.35 2.94 8.18
C THR A 167 -1.21 1.48 7.75
N ARG A 168 -1.78 1.10 6.60
CA ARG A 168 -1.70 -0.24 5.99
C ARG A 168 -2.24 -1.38 6.87
N ASP A 169 -3.12 -1.09 7.83
CA ASP A 169 -3.84 -2.09 8.61
C ASP A 169 -5.06 -2.57 7.83
N THR A 170 -4.79 -3.44 6.84
CA THR A 170 -5.82 -3.93 5.92
C THR A 170 -6.91 -4.69 6.67
N THR A 171 -6.58 -5.44 7.73
CA THR A 171 -7.57 -6.26 8.45
C THR A 171 -8.61 -5.40 9.15
N ARG A 172 -8.19 -4.34 9.87
CA ARG A 172 -9.14 -3.41 10.50
C ARG A 172 -9.89 -2.59 9.46
N ASN A 173 -9.20 -2.10 8.44
CA ASN A 173 -9.82 -1.33 7.36
C ASN A 173 -10.97 -2.11 6.70
N LEU A 174 -10.73 -3.35 6.25
CA LEU A 174 -11.76 -4.14 5.56
C LEU A 174 -13.00 -4.36 6.42
N ARG A 175 -12.81 -4.59 7.72
CA ARG A 175 -13.93 -4.76 8.66
C ARG A 175 -14.75 -3.47 8.75
N ILE A 176 -14.08 -2.34 9.02
CA ILE A 176 -14.76 -1.05 9.20
C ILE A 176 -15.41 -0.59 7.90
N ALA A 177 -14.76 -0.71 6.75
CA ALA A 177 -15.31 -0.31 5.47
C ALA A 177 -16.58 -1.09 5.09
N ASN A 178 -16.64 -2.38 5.45
CA ASN A 178 -17.83 -3.21 5.24
C ASN A 178 -18.97 -2.83 6.20
N ASP A 179 -18.67 -2.64 7.50
CA ASP A 179 -19.65 -2.16 8.47
C ASP A 179 -20.18 -0.76 8.11
N LEU A 180 -19.29 0.13 7.65
CA LEU A 180 -19.62 1.46 7.16
C LEU A 180 -20.58 1.37 5.99
N TYR A 181 -20.29 0.54 4.98
CA TYR A 181 -21.23 0.34 3.89
C TYR A 181 -22.58 -0.16 4.42
N ALA A 182 -22.60 -1.13 5.34
CA ALA A 182 -23.83 -1.72 5.86
C ALA A 182 -24.80 -0.69 6.46
N VAL A 183 -24.28 0.29 7.20
CA VAL A 183 -25.10 1.33 7.84
C VAL A 183 -25.26 2.62 7.01
N TYR A 184 -24.48 2.80 5.94
CA TYR A 184 -24.56 4.00 5.12
C TYR A 184 -25.91 4.09 4.38
N PRO A 185 -26.58 5.26 4.36
CA PRO A 185 -27.87 5.44 3.69
C PRO A 185 -27.79 5.08 2.20
N LYS A 186 -28.57 4.08 1.76
CA LYS A 186 -28.45 3.51 0.42
C LYS A 186 -28.92 4.45 -0.68
N ASP A 187 -29.89 5.29 -0.38
CA ASP A 187 -30.35 6.41 -1.21
C ASP A 187 -29.25 7.44 -1.49
N LYS A 188 -28.23 7.53 -0.61
CA LYS A 188 -27.09 8.45 -0.77
C LYS A 188 -25.88 7.84 -1.46
N LEU A 189 -25.93 6.58 -1.92
CA LEU A 189 -24.78 5.92 -2.55
C LEU A 189 -24.26 6.67 -3.79
N GLY A 190 -25.13 7.36 -4.52
CA GLY A 190 -24.74 8.15 -5.69
C GLY A 190 -24.07 9.51 -5.40
N SER A 191 -23.89 9.89 -4.13
CA SER A 191 -23.39 11.22 -3.74
C SER A 191 -21.87 11.40 -3.91
N LYS A 192 -21.41 12.66 -3.99
CA LYS A 192 -19.97 13.00 -3.91
C LYS A 192 -19.30 12.47 -2.64
N GLU A 193 -20.03 12.44 -1.53
CA GLU A 193 -19.55 11.91 -0.25
C GLU A 193 -19.30 10.40 -0.34
N SER A 194 -20.28 9.62 -0.80
CA SER A 194 -20.12 8.17 -1.04
C SER A 194 -18.95 7.87 -1.98
N TRP A 195 -18.75 8.71 -3.01
CA TRP A 195 -17.61 8.59 -3.90
C TRP A 195 -16.28 8.85 -3.19
N ALA A 196 -16.21 9.90 -2.35
CA ALA A 196 -15.03 10.17 -1.53
C ALA A 196 -14.74 9.02 -0.55
N ILE A 197 -15.77 8.42 0.06
CA ILE A 197 -15.64 7.23 0.90
C ILE A 197 -15.03 6.07 0.11
N ALA A 198 -15.54 5.78 -1.10
CA ALA A 198 -14.98 4.73 -1.94
C ALA A 198 -13.49 4.96 -2.25
N LYS A 199 -13.11 6.19 -2.62
CA LYS A 199 -11.73 6.55 -2.93
C LYS A 199 -10.80 6.50 -1.72
N LYS A 200 -11.24 6.93 -0.54
CA LYS A 200 -10.38 7.13 0.65
C LYS A 200 -10.42 5.99 1.66
N CYS A 201 -11.54 5.30 1.77
CA CYS A 201 -11.77 4.33 2.84
C CYS A 201 -11.67 2.88 2.38
N VAL A 202 -12.00 2.57 1.13
CA VAL A 202 -12.16 1.18 0.66
C VAL A 202 -10.83 0.59 0.18
N MET A 203 -10.57 -0.68 0.51
CA MET A 203 -9.38 -1.44 0.08
C MET A 203 -9.73 -2.80 -0.58
N ASP A 204 -11.02 -3.07 -0.80
CA ASP A 204 -11.50 -4.31 -1.40
C ASP A 204 -12.57 -4.02 -2.45
N MET A 205 -12.38 -4.60 -3.63
CA MET A 205 -13.32 -4.50 -4.75
C MET A 205 -14.68 -5.17 -4.47
N ASP A 206 -14.76 -6.05 -3.47
CA ASP A 206 -16.03 -6.69 -3.04
C ASP A 206 -16.80 -5.87 -2.01
N ASN A 207 -16.24 -4.75 -1.53
CA ASN A 207 -16.98 -3.83 -0.67
C ASN A 207 -18.12 -3.16 -1.45
N GLY A 208 -19.27 -2.98 -0.81
CA GLY A 208 -20.47 -2.48 -1.48
C GLY A 208 -20.36 -1.06 -2.07
N PHE A 209 -19.50 -0.18 -1.53
CA PHE A 209 -19.20 1.09 -2.19
C PHE A 209 -18.43 0.86 -3.49
N ALA A 210 -17.42 -0.01 -3.48
CA ALA A 210 -16.66 -0.34 -4.69
C ALA A 210 -17.55 -0.97 -5.76
N GLU A 211 -18.41 -1.93 -5.39
CA GLU A 211 -19.34 -2.55 -6.33
C GLU A 211 -20.34 -1.56 -6.92
N PHE A 212 -20.86 -0.64 -6.08
CA PHE A 212 -21.74 0.43 -6.54
C PHE A 212 -21.01 1.33 -7.54
N TRP A 213 -19.83 1.83 -7.20
CA TRP A 213 -19.10 2.79 -8.03
C TRP A 213 -18.52 2.17 -9.30
N MET A 214 -18.17 0.89 -9.29
CA MET A 214 -17.75 0.17 -10.49
C MET A 214 -18.88 0.09 -11.54
N LYS A 215 -20.14 0.01 -11.09
CA LYS A 215 -21.34 0.05 -11.97
C LYS A 215 -21.76 1.47 -12.36
N ASN A 216 -21.27 2.48 -11.65
CA ASN A 216 -21.67 3.89 -11.79
C ASN A 216 -20.48 4.81 -12.13
N LEU A 217 -19.48 4.29 -12.86
CA LEU A 217 -18.26 5.03 -13.23
C LEU A 217 -18.54 6.33 -14.00
N GLY A 218 -19.64 6.38 -14.77
CA GLY A 218 -20.04 7.61 -15.47
C GLY A 218 -20.32 8.78 -14.52
N THR A 219 -20.98 8.51 -13.39
CA THR A 219 -21.25 9.52 -12.36
C THR A 219 -19.97 9.93 -11.64
N ALA A 220 -19.12 8.96 -11.28
CA ALA A 220 -17.82 9.24 -10.67
C ALA A 220 -16.94 10.12 -11.57
N ARG A 221 -16.93 9.84 -12.88
CA ARG A 221 -16.20 10.64 -13.87
C ARG A 221 -16.67 12.08 -13.93
N LYS A 222 -17.99 12.32 -13.82
CA LYS A 222 -18.53 13.68 -13.74
C LYS A 222 -17.98 14.42 -12.52
N TYR A 223 -17.99 13.78 -11.35
CA TYR A 223 -17.44 14.39 -10.12
C TYR A 223 -15.95 14.68 -10.23
N GLU A 224 -15.14 13.74 -10.73
CA GLU A 224 -13.72 13.99 -10.94
C GLU A 224 -13.47 15.10 -11.96
N GLY A 225 -14.26 15.17 -13.04
CA GLY A 225 -14.15 16.22 -14.05
C GLY A 225 -14.43 17.62 -13.47
N GLU A 226 -15.48 17.76 -12.66
CA GLU A 226 -15.81 19.01 -11.95
C GLU A 226 -14.68 19.46 -11.01
N ASP A 227 -13.97 18.50 -10.42
CA ASP A 227 -12.87 18.75 -9.49
C ASP A 227 -11.49 18.88 -10.20
N GLY A 228 -11.45 18.80 -11.54
CA GLY A 228 -10.22 18.94 -12.34
C GLY A 228 -9.34 17.68 -12.41
N HIS A 229 -9.87 16.51 -12.09
CA HIS A 229 -9.17 15.24 -11.95
C HIS A 229 -9.71 14.14 -12.90
N ALA A 230 -10.18 14.49 -14.09
CA ALA A 230 -10.77 13.53 -15.03
C ALA A 230 -9.89 12.29 -15.25
N GLY A 231 -10.49 11.08 -15.17
CA GLY A 231 -9.79 9.79 -15.28
C GLY A 231 -9.39 9.20 -13.92
N ASN A 232 -9.37 10.00 -12.86
CA ASN A 232 -9.04 9.52 -11.52
C ASN A 232 -10.07 8.52 -10.97
N GLU A 233 -11.31 8.52 -11.47
CA GLU A 233 -12.30 7.50 -11.14
C GLU A 233 -11.87 6.10 -11.57
N THR A 234 -11.24 6.03 -12.74
CA THR A 234 -10.70 4.80 -13.30
C THR A 234 -9.49 4.36 -12.49
N ASN A 235 -8.58 5.29 -12.15
CA ASN A 235 -7.40 4.99 -11.33
C ASN A 235 -7.77 4.47 -9.94
N ALA A 236 -8.74 5.11 -9.27
CA ALA A 236 -9.18 4.71 -7.94
C ALA A 236 -9.77 3.29 -7.93
N MET A 237 -10.60 2.96 -8.94
CA MET A 237 -11.19 1.63 -9.05
C MET A 237 -10.20 0.57 -9.54
N ALA A 238 -9.29 0.93 -10.45
CA ALA A 238 -8.20 0.05 -10.91
C ALA A 238 -7.25 -0.32 -9.76
N LEU A 239 -7.01 0.58 -8.81
CA LEU A 239 -6.21 0.28 -7.63
C LEU A 239 -6.82 -0.86 -6.80
N LEU A 240 -8.14 -0.88 -6.61
CA LEU A 240 -8.82 -1.98 -5.89
C LEU A 240 -8.65 -3.32 -6.62
N ILE A 241 -8.67 -3.30 -7.95
CA ILE A 241 -8.43 -4.50 -8.77
C ILE A 241 -6.99 -4.99 -8.60
N GLN A 242 -6.01 -4.09 -8.66
CA GLN A 242 -4.60 -4.43 -8.44
C GLN A 242 -4.39 -5.01 -7.03
N MET A 243 -4.97 -4.39 -6.01
CA MET A 243 -4.94 -4.90 -4.64
C MET A 243 -5.52 -6.31 -4.54
N ALA A 244 -6.58 -6.60 -5.28
CA ALA A 244 -7.15 -7.94 -5.33
C ALA A 244 -6.21 -8.95 -6.02
N ILE A 245 -5.64 -8.61 -7.18
CA ILE A 245 -4.75 -9.49 -7.97
C ILE A 245 -3.46 -9.80 -7.21
N TYR A 246 -2.83 -8.80 -6.58
CA TYR A 246 -1.56 -8.96 -5.87
C TYR A 246 -1.73 -9.30 -4.37
N SER A 247 -2.95 -9.56 -3.93
CA SER A 247 -3.23 -10.00 -2.56
C SER A 247 -2.62 -11.38 -2.29
N PRO A 248 -2.12 -11.66 -1.07
CA PRO A 248 -1.77 -13.02 -0.66
C PRO A 248 -2.93 -14.03 -0.78
N LYS A 249 -4.17 -13.55 -0.81
CA LYS A 249 -5.38 -14.39 -0.99
C LYS A 249 -5.62 -14.79 -2.44
N ALA A 250 -5.00 -14.11 -3.40
CA ALA A 250 -5.34 -14.22 -4.82
C ALA A 250 -5.13 -15.64 -5.39
N SER A 251 -4.14 -16.36 -4.85
CA SER A 251 -3.90 -17.76 -5.21
C SER A 251 -5.05 -18.70 -4.90
N LYS A 252 -5.98 -18.30 -4.02
CA LYS A 252 -7.15 -19.08 -3.58
C LYS A 252 -8.47 -18.62 -4.19
N TYR A 253 -8.48 -17.62 -5.06
CA TYR A 253 -9.71 -17.11 -5.66
C TYR A 253 -10.43 -18.16 -6.51
N SER A 254 -11.76 -18.17 -6.48
CA SER A 254 -12.56 -19.02 -7.35
C SER A 254 -12.56 -18.52 -8.79
N MET A 255 -12.99 -19.35 -9.75
CA MET A 255 -13.18 -18.88 -11.13
C MET A 255 -14.18 -17.72 -11.19
N ALA A 256 -15.24 -17.75 -10.36
CA ALA A 256 -16.21 -16.66 -10.27
C ALA A 256 -15.55 -15.34 -9.85
N LYS A 257 -14.66 -15.37 -8.84
CA LYS A 257 -13.92 -14.18 -8.39
C LYS A 257 -12.95 -13.68 -9.46
N VAL A 258 -12.23 -14.58 -10.14
CA VAL A 258 -11.35 -14.23 -11.26
C VAL A 258 -12.15 -13.56 -12.39
N ASN A 259 -13.31 -14.11 -12.76
CA ASN A 259 -14.17 -13.53 -13.79
C ASN A 259 -14.69 -12.14 -13.40
N LYS A 260 -15.05 -11.93 -12.13
CA LYS A 260 -15.41 -10.60 -11.61
C LYS A 260 -14.25 -9.60 -11.74
N ILE A 261 -13.02 -10.02 -11.42
CA ILE A 261 -11.80 -9.21 -11.62
C ILE A 261 -11.68 -8.80 -13.10
N LYS A 262 -11.78 -9.76 -14.01
CA LYS A 262 -11.69 -9.50 -15.47
C LYS A 262 -12.78 -8.54 -15.95
N GLN A 263 -14.01 -8.72 -15.49
CA GLN A 263 -15.12 -7.82 -15.79
C GLN A 263 -14.81 -6.39 -15.33
N TYR A 264 -14.30 -6.23 -14.11
CA TYR A 264 -13.97 -4.92 -13.57
C TYR A 264 -12.79 -4.29 -14.32
N MET A 265 -11.80 -5.09 -14.75
CA MET A 265 -10.71 -4.61 -15.61
C MET A 265 -11.25 -4.05 -16.93
N THR A 266 -12.25 -4.69 -17.55
CA THR A 266 -12.91 -4.15 -18.75
C THR A 266 -13.59 -2.81 -18.45
N LEU A 267 -14.33 -2.71 -17.34
CA LEU A 267 -15.06 -1.49 -16.97
C LEU A 267 -14.12 -0.29 -16.74
N VAL A 268 -12.92 -0.53 -16.22
CA VAL A 268 -11.89 0.52 -16.02
C VAL A 268 -10.98 0.69 -17.25
N GLY A 269 -11.35 0.16 -18.42
CA GLY A 269 -10.58 0.34 -19.66
C GLY A 269 -9.26 -0.45 -19.72
N ALA A 270 -9.03 -1.41 -18.82
CA ALA A 270 -7.84 -2.26 -18.75
C ALA A 270 -8.00 -3.59 -19.51
N GLY A 271 -8.93 -3.68 -20.47
CA GLY A 271 -9.27 -4.92 -21.20
C GLY A 271 -8.07 -5.59 -21.87
N GLN A 272 -7.20 -4.80 -22.50
CA GLN A 272 -5.97 -5.29 -23.15
C GLN A 272 -4.94 -5.93 -22.19
N TYR A 273 -5.07 -5.67 -20.89
CA TYR A 273 -4.16 -6.15 -19.85
C TYR A 273 -4.73 -7.30 -19.02
N ILE A 274 -5.94 -7.78 -19.33
CA ILE A 274 -6.62 -8.82 -18.55
C ILE A 274 -5.73 -10.05 -18.40
N THR A 275 -5.39 -10.70 -19.51
CA THR A 275 -4.67 -11.97 -19.45
C THR A 275 -3.29 -11.83 -18.83
N SER A 276 -2.54 -10.79 -19.18
CA SER A 276 -1.20 -10.55 -18.63
C SER A 276 -1.19 -10.37 -17.12
N ASN A 277 -2.29 -9.88 -16.52
CA ASN A 277 -2.40 -9.68 -15.07
C ASN A 277 -3.15 -10.80 -14.36
N THR A 278 -4.03 -11.56 -15.02
CA THR A 278 -4.88 -12.56 -14.36
C THR A 278 -4.52 -14.01 -14.64
N TRP A 279 -3.65 -14.32 -15.62
CA TRP A 279 -3.42 -15.71 -16.02
C TRP A 279 -2.97 -16.60 -14.85
N HIS A 280 -2.19 -16.08 -13.90
CA HIS A 280 -1.70 -16.89 -12.78
C HIS A 280 -2.85 -17.29 -11.84
N ILE A 281 -3.72 -16.34 -11.47
CA ILE A 281 -4.84 -16.60 -10.57
C ILE A 281 -5.91 -17.45 -11.26
N GLU A 282 -6.09 -17.24 -12.56
CA GLU A 282 -6.99 -18.01 -13.40
C GLU A 282 -6.54 -19.46 -13.50
N ALA A 283 -5.27 -19.70 -13.86
CA ALA A 283 -4.74 -21.06 -13.94
C ALA A 283 -4.84 -21.79 -12.60
N GLN A 284 -4.58 -21.11 -11.47
CA GLN A 284 -4.75 -21.69 -10.13
C GLN A 284 -6.21 -22.04 -9.83
N ALA A 285 -7.16 -21.18 -10.19
CA ALA A 285 -8.58 -21.46 -10.05
C ALA A 285 -9.04 -22.62 -10.96
N MET A 286 -8.56 -22.67 -12.21
CA MET A 286 -8.84 -23.75 -13.15
C MET A 286 -8.33 -25.10 -12.64
N ILE A 287 -7.11 -25.17 -12.07
CA ILE A 287 -6.59 -26.42 -11.47
C ILE A 287 -7.55 -26.95 -10.41
N ARG A 288 -8.07 -26.07 -9.54
CA ARG A 288 -8.98 -26.45 -8.46
C ARG A 288 -10.38 -26.85 -8.93
N GLU A 289 -10.95 -26.11 -9.88
CA GLU A 289 -12.38 -26.19 -10.20
C GLU A 289 -12.67 -26.93 -11.51
N GLN A 290 -11.70 -26.98 -12.43
CA GLN A 290 -11.88 -27.50 -13.79
C GLN A 290 -10.92 -28.65 -14.13
N GLY A 291 -9.99 -28.98 -13.23
CA GLY A 291 -9.01 -30.04 -13.40
C GLY A 291 -7.74 -29.61 -14.14
N GLN A 292 -6.72 -30.44 -14.03
CA GLN A 292 -5.36 -30.13 -14.50
C GLN A 292 -5.28 -30.00 -16.04
N ASP A 293 -6.03 -30.80 -16.80
CA ASP A 293 -5.97 -30.80 -18.27
C ASP A 293 -6.38 -29.44 -18.85
N LYS A 294 -7.53 -28.90 -18.42
CA LYS A 294 -8.01 -27.59 -18.89
C LYS A 294 -7.07 -26.46 -18.48
N ALA A 295 -6.56 -26.49 -17.25
CA ALA A 295 -5.60 -25.50 -16.78
C ALA A 295 -4.28 -25.56 -17.57
N PHE A 296 -3.80 -26.76 -17.89
CA PHE A 296 -2.59 -26.94 -18.66
C PHE A 296 -2.74 -26.44 -20.09
N THR A 297 -3.84 -26.76 -20.78
CA THR A 297 -4.14 -26.22 -22.12
C THR A 297 -4.20 -24.69 -22.11
N PHE A 298 -4.81 -24.09 -21.08
CA PHE A 298 -4.81 -22.63 -20.93
C PHE A 298 -3.39 -22.05 -20.81
N ILE A 299 -2.53 -22.65 -19.99
CA ILE A 299 -1.13 -22.21 -19.84
C ILE A 299 -0.35 -22.41 -21.14
N GLN A 300 -0.54 -23.52 -21.85
CA GLN A 300 0.08 -23.76 -23.16
C GLN A 300 -0.25 -22.65 -24.16
N ASN A 301 -1.51 -22.20 -24.18
CA ASN A 301 -1.90 -21.06 -25.00
C ASN A 301 -1.22 -19.76 -24.57
N GLN A 302 -0.96 -19.55 -23.27
CA GLN A 302 -0.19 -18.37 -22.83
C GLN A 302 1.29 -18.45 -23.21
N VAL A 303 1.87 -19.66 -23.12
CA VAL A 303 3.25 -19.93 -23.54
C VAL A 303 3.44 -19.65 -25.02
N SER A 304 2.47 -20.01 -25.88
CA SER A 304 2.59 -19.77 -27.33
C SER A 304 2.55 -18.28 -27.72
N GLN A 305 2.10 -17.39 -26.83
CA GLN A 305 2.03 -15.96 -27.07
C GLN A 305 3.26 -15.20 -26.58
N THR A 306 4.12 -15.80 -25.75
CA THR A 306 5.33 -15.13 -25.25
C THR A 306 6.53 -15.35 -26.16
N LYS A 307 7.34 -14.30 -26.32
CA LYS A 307 8.67 -14.37 -26.95
C LYS A 307 9.81 -14.20 -25.94
N GLN A 308 9.49 -13.94 -24.67
CA GLN A 308 10.50 -13.68 -23.65
C GLN A 308 10.98 -14.99 -23.02
N PRO A 309 12.28 -15.33 -23.10
CA PRO A 309 12.78 -16.60 -22.57
C PRO A 309 12.69 -16.69 -21.04
N GLN A 310 12.78 -15.57 -20.32
CA GLN A 310 12.56 -15.54 -18.87
C GLN A 310 11.11 -15.89 -18.51
N MET A 311 10.14 -15.47 -19.32
CA MET A 311 8.73 -15.82 -19.11
C MET A 311 8.47 -17.32 -19.33
N LEU A 312 9.16 -17.96 -20.28
CA LEU A 312 9.10 -19.41 -20.44
C LEU A 312 9.57 -20.14 -19.17
N VAL A 313 10.70 -19.71 -18.59
CA VAL A 313 11.17 -20.25 -17.31
C VAL A 313 10.14 -19.99 -16.20
N TYR A 314 9.51 -18.81 -16.18
CA TYR A 314 8.48 -18.49 -15.19
C TYR A 314 7.22 -19.37 -15.30
N TYR A 315 6.78 -19.74 -16.51
CA TYR A 315 5.71 -20.73 -16.69
C TYR A 315 6.10 -22.11 -16.15
N VAL A 316 7.38 -22.49 -16.26
CA VAL A 316 7.90 -23.73 -15.66
C VAL A 316 7.90 -23.64 -14.14
N THR A 317 8.30 -22.50 -13.55
CA THR A 317 8.17 -22.26 -12.10
C THR A 317 6.70 -22.41 -11.66
N PHE A 318 5.76 -21.84 -12.42
CA PHE A 318 4.33 -22.00 -12.14
C PHE A 318 3.90 -23.47 -12.17
N TYR A 319 4.29 -24.23 -13.20
CA TYR A 319 4.01 -25.66 -13.30
C TYR A 319 4.57 -26.43 -12.10
N ASN A 320 5.83 -26.17 -11.75
CA ASN A 320 6.52 -26.82 -10.65
C ASN A 320 5.85 -26.51 -9.29
N ASN A 321 5.26 -25.32 -9.13
CA ASN A 321 4.59 -24.92 -7.90
C ASN A 321 3.14 -25.44 -7.76
N ASN A 322 2.40 -25.55 -8.87
CA ASN A 322 0.94 -25.68 -8.81
C ASN A 322 0.38 -27.01 -9.32
N PHE A 323 1.12 -27.75 -10.15
CA PHE A 323 0.69 -29.07 -10.60
C PHE A 323 1.20 -30.14 -9.63
N PRO A 324 0.39 -31.09 -9.17
CA PRO A 324 0.80 -32.04 -8.13
C PRO A 324 1.79 -33.10 -8.64
N ASP A 325 1.76 -33.45 -9.94
CA ASP A 325 2.49 -34.56 -10.51
C ASP A 325 3.26 -34.21 -11.79
N GLY A 326 3.98 -35.20 -12.34
CA GLY A 326 4.78 -35.09 -13.55
C GLY A 326 4.02 -35.29 -14.86
N LYS A 327 2.68 -35.34 -14.88
CA LYS A 327 1.86 -35.70 -16.06
C LYS A 327 2.26 -34.96 -17.33
N TYR A 328 2.56 -33.66 -17.22
CA TYR A 328 2.91 -32.82 -18.38
C TYR A 328 4.39 -32.47 -18.47
N ALA A 329 5.25 -33.12 -17.66
CA ALA A 329 6.64 -32.71 -17.53
C ALA A 329 7.42 -32.76 -18.85
N SER A 330 7.14 -33.72 -19.73
CA SER A 330 7.75 -33.81 -21.05
C SER A 330 7.38 -32.62 -21.95
N GLN A 331 6.12 -32.17 -21.93
CA GLN A 331 5.65 -31.01 -22.69
C GLN A 331 6.22 -29.71 -22.12
N VAL A 332 6.24 -29.57 -20.79
CA VAL A 332 6.79 -28.41 -20.08
C VAL A 332 8.30 -28.27 -20.34
N ARG A 333 9.02 -29.40 -20.49
CA ARG A 333 10.45 -29.38 -20.83
C ARG A 333 10.73 -28.72 -22.17
N ASN A 334 9.82 -28.82 -23.14
CA ASN A 334 10.00 -28.14 -24.42
C ASN A 334 10.09 -26.61 -24.25
N TRP A 335 9.39 -26.03 -23.26
CA TRP A 335 9.47 -24.59 -22.98
C TRP A 335 10.87 -24.18 -22.50
N LEU A 336 11.51 -25.02 -21.67
CA LEU A 336 12.90 -24.82 -21.26
C LEU A 336 13.84 -24.92 -22.46
N ASN A 337 13.67 -25.93 -23.32
CA ASN A 337 14.52 -26.09 -24.51
C ASN A 337 14.47 -24.87 -25.44
N ILE A 338 13.29 -24.23 -25.58
CA ILE A 338 13.13 -22.99 -26.35
C ILE A 338 13.79 -21.80 -25.64
N ALA A 339 13.70 -21.72 -24.31
CA ALA A 339 14.28 -20.64 -23.52
C ALA A 339 15.80 -20.67 -23.50
N GLN A 340 16.41 -21.85 -23.29
CA GLN A 340 17.83 -22.03 -23.01
C GLN A 340 18.77 -21.26 -23.96
N PRO A 341 18.67 -21.35 -25.30
CA PRO A 341 19.62 -20.69 -26.19
C PRO A 341 19.54 -19.15 -26.16
N GLN A 342 18.46 -18.59 -25.60
CA GLN A 342 18.22 -17.14 -25.56
C GLN A 342 18.59 -16.52 -24.20
N LEU A 343 18.91 -17.34 -23.19
CA LEU A 343 19.33 -16.86 -21.87
C LEU A 343 20.84 -16.61 -21.85
N SER A 344 21.23 -15.39 -21.50
CA SER A 344 22.64 -14.97 -21.51
C SER A 344 23.19 -14.64 -20.12
N SER A 345 22.35 -14.23 -19.17
CA SER A 345 22.83 -13.86 -17.84
C SER A 345 23.08 -15.11 -16.98
N ALA A 346 24.13 -15.06 -16.15
CA ALA A 346 24.44 -16.14 -15.22
C ALA A 346 23.30 -16.41 -14.22
N GLN A 347 22.56 -15.37 -13.83
CA GLN A 347 21.39 -15.49 -12.96
C GLN A 347 20.24 -16.21 -13.66
N ASP A 348 19.93 -15.84 -14.90
CA ASP A 348 18.85 -16.49 -15.66
C ASP A 348 19.18 -17.95 -15.96
N LEU A 349 20.43 -18.25 -16.33
CA LEU A 349 20.90 -19.62 -16.53
C LEU A 349 20.83 -20.44 -15.22
N THR A 350 21.15 -19.83 -14.09
CA THR A 350 20.99 -20.48 -12.77
C THR A 350 19.55 -20.80 -12.47
N ASN A 351 18.64 -19.84 -12.68
CA ASN A 351 17.21 -20.06 -12.46
C ASN A 351 16.65 -21.13 -13.41
N TYR A 352 17.07 -21.11 -14.68
CA TYR A 352 16.76 -22.15 -15.67
C TYR A 352 17.16 -23.54 -15.19
N ARG A 353 18.41 -23.73 -14.75
CA ARG A 353 18.92 -25.02 -14.28
C ARG A 353 18.20 -25.50 -13.03
N TYR A 354 17.94 -24.58 -12.10
CA TYR A 354 17.15 -24.85 -10.90
C TYR A 354 15.74 -25.35 -11.24
N GLU A 355 15.01 -24.68 -12.13
CA GLU A 355 13.66 -25.09 -12.54
C GLU A 355 13.65 -26.37 -13.38
N SER A 356 14.68 -26.59 -14.20
CA SER A 356 14.91 -27.86 -14.91
C SER A 356 15.07 -29.02 -13.93
N ALA A 357 15.90 -28.85 -12.89
CA ALA A 357 16.08 -29.87 -11.86
C ALA A 357 14.78 -30.21 -11.12
N ARG A 358 13.98 -29.20 -10.76
CA ARG A 358 12.66 -29.39 -10.14
C ARG A 358 11.72 -30.17 -11.05
N LEU A 359 11.76 -29.89 -12.35
CA LEU A 359 10.94 -30.58 -13.34
C LEU A 359 11.36 -32.06 -13.49
N TYR A 360 12.66 -32.36 -13.54
CA TYR A 360 13.16 -33.74 -13.55
C TYR A 360 12.77 -34.50 -12.29
N LYS A 361 12.93 -33.90 -11.11
CA LYS A 361 12.50 -34.49 -9.84
C LYS A 361 11.00 -34.80 -9.87
N LYS A 362 10.18 -33.85 -10.33
CA LYS A 362 8.73 -34.01 -10.47
C LYS A 362 8.35 -35.12 -11.46
N ALA A 363 9.14 -35.33 -12.50
CA ALA A 363 8.98 -36.43 -13.46
C ALA A 363 9.52 -37.79 -12.94
N GLY A 364 10.09 -37.86 -11.73
CA GLY A 364 10.67 -39.08 -11.16
C GLY A 364 12.13 -39.36 -11.57
N ASP A 365 12.76 -38.51 -12.38
CA ASP A 365 14.13 -38.70 -12.85
C ASP A 365 15.14 -38.01 -11.92
N LYS A 366 15.44 -38.67 -10.80
CA LYS A 366 16.39 -38.15 -9.80
C LYS A 366 17.81 -38.00 -10.35
N ALA A 367 18.22 -38.84 -11.30
CA ALA A 367 19.57 -38.80 -11.87
C ALA A 367 19.79 -37.50 -12.65
N LYS A 368 18.88 -37.15 -13.56
CA LYS A 368 18.96 -35.88 -14.28
C LYS A 368 18.69 -34.67 -13.40
N ALA A 369 17.85 -34.80 -12.37
CA ALA A 369 17.69 -33.75 -11.37
C ALA A 369 19.03 -33.43 -10.68
N LYS A 370 19.80 -34.44 -10.25
CA LYS A 370 21.15 -34.26 -9.68
C LYS A 370 22.11 -33.59 -10.66
N GLN A 371 22.06 -33.96 -11.93
CA GLN A 371 22.88 -33.34 -12.98
C GLN A 371 22.56 -31.85 -13.17
N GLU A 372 21.28 -31.48 -13.26
CA GLU A 372 20.85 -30.09 -13.38
C GLU A 372 21.19 -29.27 -12.12
N ILE A 373 21.11 -29.87 -10.93
CA ILE A 373 21.55 -29.23 -9.66
C ILE A 373 23.04 -28.92 -9.70
N ALA A 374 23.87 -29.87 -10.15
CA ALA A 374 25.31 -29.64 -10.28
C ALA A 374 25.60 -28.47 -11.25
N GLN A 375 24.90 -28.42 -12.38
CA GLN A 375 25.02 -27.32 -13.34
C GLN A 375 24.51 -25.99 -12.76
N ALA A 376 23.41 -26.01 -11.99
CA ALA A 376 22.90 -24.84 -11.30
C ALA A 376 23.91 -24.27 -10.31
N LYS A 377 24.64 -25.13 -9.57
CA LYS A 377 25.72 -24.71 -8.65
C LYS A 377 26.89 -24.05 -9.40
N THR A 378 27.24 -24.56 -10.58
CA THR A 378 28.28 -23.95 -11.42
C THR A 378 27.86 -22.55 -11.90
N THR A 379 26.66 -22.41 -12.46
CA THR A 379 26.16 -21.10 -12.93
C THR A 379 25.93 -20.12 -11.78
N LEU A 380 25.58 -20.62 -10.59
CA LEU A 380 25.41 -19.81 -9.38
C LEU A 380 26.71 -19.14 -8.95
N GLY A 381 27.86 -19.83 -9.08
CA GLY A 381 29.17 -19.24 -8.86
C GLY A 381 29.40 -18.00 -9.74
N ASN A 382 29.07 -18.10 -11.02
CA ASN A 382 29.15 -16.98 -11.97
C ASN A 382 28.13 -15.87 -11.62
N ALA A 383 26.92 -16.24 -11.19
CA ALA A 383 25.91 -15.27 -10.78
C ALA A 383 26.35 -14.47 -9.55
N ARG A 384 26.97 -15.12 -8.56
CA ARG A 384 27.57 -14.46 -7.39
C ARG A 384 28.67 -13.47 -7.79
N ALA A 385 29.57 -13.88 -8.69
CA ALA A 385 30.64 -13.03 -9.19
C ALA A 385 30.10 -11.77 -9.91
N ASN A 386 28.96 -11.89 -10.58
CA ASN A 386 28.35 -10.80 -11.34
C ASN A 386 27.38 -9.91 -10.54
N ALA A 387 27.06 -10.27 -9.29
CA ALA A 387 26.08 -9.55 -8.45
C ALA A 387 26.69 -8.28 -7.80
N LYS A 388 26.44 -7.11 -8.42
CA LYS A 388 27.07 -5.84 -8.04
C LYS A 388 26.31 -5.05 -6.97
N ASP A 389 24.99 -5.21 -6.90
CA ASP A 389 24.11 -4.46 -6.00
C ASP A 389 23.46 -5.36 -4.93
N ALA A 390 22.87 -4.75 -3.90
CA ALA A 390 22.27 -5.50 -2.79
C ALA A 390 21.10 -6.38 -3.23
N ASN A 391 20.32 -5.94 -4.22
CA ASN A 391 19.16 -6.70 -4.69
C ASN A 391 19.59 -7.93 -5.49
N SER A 392 20.53 -7.78 -6.45
CA SER A 392 21.06 -8.94 -7.18
C SER A 392 21.73 -9.96 -6.25
N ARG A 393 22.46 -9.51 -5.22
CA ARG A 393 23.02 -10.41 -4.20
C ARG A 393 21.93 -11.16 -3.43
N ASN A 394 20.87 -10.49 -3.00
CA ASN A 394 19.77 -11.13 -2.28
C ASN A 394 19.05 -12.17 -3.14
N VAL A 395 18.85 -11.91 -4.44
CA VAL A 395 18.25 -12.85 -5.37
C VAL A 395 19.13 -14.09 -5.55
N VAL A 396 20.43 -13.89 -5.75
CA VAL A 396 21.40 -14.99 -5.92
C VAL A 396 21.49 -15.85 -4.66
N GLU A 397 21.51 -15.24 -3.47
CA GLU A 397 21.52 -16.01 -2.21
C GLU A 397 20.21 -16.76 -1.95
N SER A 398 19.07 -16.20 -2.35
CA SER A 398 17.78 -16.92 -2.32
C SER A 398 17.80 -18.15 -3.23
N LEU A 399 18.33 -18.00 -4.46
CA LEU A 399 18.52 -19.13 -5.38
C LEU A 399 19.47 -20.19 -4.81
N SER A 400 20.59 -19.79 -4.19
CA SER A 400 21.52 -20.74 -3.54
C SER A 400 20.80 -21.60 -2.51
N LYS A 401 20.05 -20.99 -1.59
CA LYS A 401 19.31 -21.72 -0.54
C LYS A 401 18.30 -22.70 -1.13
N ASN A 402 17.61 -22.29 -2.20
CA ASN A 402 16.65 -23.13 -2.89
C ASN A 402 17.30 -24.32 -3.61
N ILE A 403 18.45 -24.10 -4.25
CA ILE A 403 19.24 -25.16 -4.91
C ILE A 403 19.73 -26.17 -3.87
N ASP A 404 20.26 -25.72 -2.74
CA ASP A 404 20.75 -26.62 -1.69
C ASP A 404 19.62 -27.41 -1.03
N LYS A 405 18.47 -26.77 -0.81
CA LYS A 405 17.26 -27.47 -0.36
C LYS A 405 16.84 -28.56 -1.35
N LEU A 406 16.80 -28.25 -2.65
CA LEU A 406 16.46 -29.23 -3.68
C LEU A 406 17.48 -30.38 -3.74
N ALA A 407 18.76 -30.09 -3.58
CA ALA A 407 19.81 -31.11 -3.52
C ALA A 407 19.57 -32.12 -2.38
N ALA A 408 19.19 -31.63 -1.20
CA ALA A 408 18.85 -32.48 -0.06
C ALA A 408 17.61 -33.35 -0.31
N GLU A 409 16.65 -32.88 -1.10
CA GLU A 409 15.42 -33.63 -1.41
C GLU A 409 15.58 -34.69 -2.52
N VAL A 410 16.64 -34.59 -3.32
CA VAL A 410 16.91 -35.49 -4.46
C VAL A 410 17.98 -36.53 -4.12
N ASN A 411 18.87 -36.22 -3.17
CA ASN A 411 19.78 -37.19 -2.56
C ASN A 411 19.01 -38.31 -1.89
#